data_AF-A0A653NTH6-F1
#
_entry.id   AF-A0A653NTH6-F1
#
_cell.length_a   1.000
_cell.length_b   1.000
_cell.length_c   1.000
_cell.angle_alpha   90.00
_cell.angle_beta   90.00
_cell.angle_gamma   90.00
#
_symmetry.space_group_name_H-M   'P 1'
#
loop_
_entity.id
_entity.type
_entity.pdbx_description
1 polymer ?
#
loop_
_entity_poly.entity_id
_entity_poly.type
_entity_poly.pdbx_seq_one_letter_code
_entity_poly.pdbx_strand_id
1 'polypeptide(L)'
;MKQVFLICAHKDIEQLNALVAALCDPDFDVYVHLDRKSALDPAALHPSAHLVSPRIDVRWGGYSQVEATLVSLRQILREQPDFDKLTFLSAQDFPLLPNALLKRELQRLRDHELLETAPIRPGGWNVGFRYQFFHREGGGSLERLACALANRVLRLSGRRRRMPDGFVPHGGASWWALSRDCLSEVLRLIDAHPRLLRFFRTVQCPDEMLFQTLVMHSRFAQRVLSDNYRYVQWPEQGARNPKVLDAADFERIRASNAHFCRKLDSQASAELLPRLVQWKDSRAAA
;
A
#
# COMPACT_ATOMS: atom_id res chain seq x y z
N MET A 1 12.87 14.61 12.43
CA MET A 1 11.51 14.06 12.21
C MET A 1 11.73 12.66 11.67
N LYS A 2 11.37 11.62 12.43
CA LYS A 2 11.67 10.25 12.03
C LYS A 2 10.61 9.74 11.07
N GLN A 3 11.01 9.29 9.89
CA GLN A 3 10.09 8.70 8.91
C GLN A 3 10.38 7.21 8.76
N VAL A 4 9.31 6.43 8.61
CA VAL A 4 9.43 5.01 8.31
C VAL A 4 8.90 4.74 6.91
N PHE A 5 9.60 3.91 6.14
CA PHE A 5 9.12 3.40 4.85
C PHE A 5 8.89 1.91 4.98
N LEU A 6 7.69 1.44 4.64
CA LEU A 6 7.40 0.02 4.50
C LEU A 6 7.38 -0.33 3.01
N ILE A 7 8.26 -1.25 2.58
CA ILE A 7 8.34 -1.72 1.21
C ILE A 7 7.93 -3.20 1.15
N CYS A 8 6.89 -3.51 0.38
CA CYS A 8 6.56 -4.90 0.03
C CYS A 8 7.20 -5.29 -1.31
N ALA A 9 7.95 -6.39 -1.33
CA ALA A 9 8.69 -6.86 -2.51
C ALA A 9 8.48 -8.35 -2.77
N HIS A 10 8.44 -8.73 -4.05
CA HIS A 10 8.25 -10.13 -4.48
C HIS A 10 9.16 -10.55 -5.65
N LYS A 11 9.87 -9.61 -6.26
CA LYS A 11 10.82 -9.82 -7.35
C LYS A 11 11.88 -8.71 -7.36
N ASP A 12 12.95 -8.92 -8.13
CA ASP A 12 14.00 -7.94 -8.44
C ASP A 12 14.69 -7.32 -7.21
N ILE A 13 15.69 -8.03 -6.68
CA ILE A 13 16.43 -7.58 -5.49
C ILE A 13 17.27 -6.33 -5.78
N GLU A 14 17.73 -6.15 -7.02
CA GLU A 14 18.56 -5.02 -7.41
C GLU A 14 17.73 -3.73 -7.41
N GLN A 15 16.55 -3.77 -8.03
CA GLN A 15 15.60 -2.65 -7.99
C GLN A 15 15.17 -2.32 -6.56
N LEU A 16 14.89 -3.34 -5.74
CA LEU A 16 14.58 -3.14 -4.33
C LEU A 16 15.73 -2.46 -3.57
N ASN A 17 16.95 -2.95 -3.72
CA ASN A 17 18.11 -2.39 -3.04
C ASN A 17 18.44 -0.98 -3.53
N ALA A 18 18.21 -0.68 -4.82
CA ALA A 18 18.32 0.68 -5.34
C ALA A 18 17.28 1.63 -4.72
N LEU A 19 16.05 1.18 -4.51
CA LEU A 19 15.02 1.94 -3.79
C LEU A 19 15.42 2.18 -2.32
N VAL A 20 15.92 1.15 -1.62
CA VAL A 20 16.42 1.28 -0.24
C VAL A 20 17.57 2.29 -0.19
N ALA A 21 18.54 2.18 -1.10
CA ALA A 21 19.68 3.10 -1.19
C ALA A 21 19.24 4.54 -1.46
N ALA A 22 18.24 4.75 -2.33
CA ALA A 22 17.67 6.07 -2.61
C ALA A 22 17.01 6.72 -1.38
N LEU A 23 16.53 5.90 -0.42
CA LEU A 23 15.90 6.32 0.83
C LEU A 23 16.87 6.29 2.03
N CYS A 24 18.17 6.07 1.84
CA CYS A 24 19.14 6.15 2.93
C CYS A 24 19.28 7.59 3.43
N ASP A 25 18.90 7.83 4.69
CA ASP A 25 19.03 9.10 5.40
C ASP A 25 19.04 8.82 6.93
N PRO A 26 19.78 9.57 7.76
CA PRO A 26 19.80 9.37 9.21
C PRO A 26 18.43 9.48 9.90
N ASP A 27 17.48 10.18 9.30
CA ASP A 27 16.12 10.34 9.83
C ASP A 27 15.12 9.29 9.29
N PHE A 28 15.57 8.39 8.39
CA PHE A 28 14.72 7.44 7.68
C PHE A 28 15.04 5.99 8.09
N ASP A 29 14.02 5.25 8.50
CA ASP A 29 14.09 3.82 8.71
C ASP A 29 13.32 3.09 7.61
N VAL A 30 13.92 2.06 7.02
CA VAL A 30 13.31 1.30 5.92
C VAL A 30 13.03 -0.13 6.38
N TYR A 31 11.77 -0.54 6.32
CA TYR A 31 11.31 -1.89 6.59
C TYR A 31 10.89 -2.58 5.31
N VAL A 32 11.31 -3.83 5.14
CA VAL A 32 11.06 -4.59 3.92
C VAL A 32 10.37 -5.91 4.24
N HIS A 33 9.18 -6.09 3.69
CA HIS A 33 8.52 -7.39 3.63
C HIS A 33 8.87 -8.08 2.32
N LEU A 34 9.62 -9.18 2.40
CA LEU A 34 9.87 -10.06 1.27
C LEU A 34 8.80 -11.15 1.24
N ASP A 35 8.02 -11.22 0.16
CA ASP A 35 6.99 -12.24 -0.03
C ASP A 35 7.59 -13.64 0.18
N ARG A 36 7.00 -14.47 1.06
CA ARG A 36 7.52 -15.79 1.45
C ARG A 36 7.74 -16.73 0.28
N LYS A 37 6.93 -16.65 -0.78
CA LYS A 37 7.07 -17.51 -1.95
C LYS A 37 8.08 -16.98 -2.98
N SER A 38 8.56 -15.75 -2.81
CA SER A 38 9.55 -15.19 -3.73
C SER A 38 10.88 -15.90 -3.58
N ALA A 39 11.60 -16.03 -4.70
CA ALA A 39 12.95 -16.59 -4.74
C ALA A 39 14.02 -15.58 -4.25
N LEU A 40 13.60 -14.43 -3.71
CA LEU A 40 14.51 -13.42 -3.19
C LEU A 40 15.21 -13.97 -1.94
N ASP A 41 16.55 -13.88 -1.96
CA ASP A 41 17.38 -14.21 -0.81
C ASP A 41 17.33 -13.04 0.20
N PRO A 42 16.82 -13.25 1.43
CA PRO A 42 16.84 -12.21 2.46
C PRO A 42 18.25 -11.75 2.84
N ALA A 43 19.29 -12.58 2.63
CA ALA A 43 20.67 -12.20 2.90
C ALA A 43 21.23 -11.18 1.89
N ALA A 44 20.59 -11.07 0.71
CA ALA A 44 20.94 -10.10 -0.32
C ALA A 44 20.25 -8.74 -0.12
N LEU A 45 19.42 -8.59 0.92
CA LEU A 45 18.76 -7.33 1.23
C LEU A 45 19.78 -6.27 1.65
N HIS A 46 19.60 -5.03 1.17
CA HIS A 46 20.46 -3.90 1.51
C HIS A 46 20.57 -3.73 3.05
N PRO A 47 21.78 -3.55 3.60
CA PRO A 47 22.03 -3.61 5.05
C PRO A 47 21.39 -2.48 5.86
N SER A 48 20.97 -1.37 5.23
CA SER A 48 20.21 -0.31 5.90
C SER A 48 18.72 -0.62 6.07
N ALA A 49 18.22 -1.72 5.51
CA ALA A 49 16.82 -2.13 5.65
C ALA A 49 16.63 -3.18 6.74
N HIS A 50 15.54 -3.05 7.47
CA HIS A 50 15.06 -4.03 8.44
C HIS A 50 14.14 -5.04 7.75
N LEU A 51 14.48 -6.33 7.83
CA LEU A 51 13.61 -7.39 7.33
C LEU A 51 12.39 -7.57 8.25
N VAL A 52 11.21 -7.59 7.65
CA VAL A 52 9.97 -7.93 8.36
C VAL A 52 9.87 -9.45 8.57
N SER A 53 9.49 -9.86 9.78
CA SER A 53 9.24 -11.24 10.17
C SER A 53 7.93 -11.37 10.96
N PRO A 54 7.07 -12.37 10.65
CA PRO A 54 7.25 -13.42 9.65
C PRO A 54 6.99 -12.94 8.21
N ARG A 55 7.66 -13.58 7.24
CA ARG A 55 7.32 -13.45 5.81
C ARG A 55 6.00 -14.15 5.51
N ILE A 56 5.13 -13.48 4.76
CA ILE A 56 3.79 -13.96 4.38
C ILE A 56 3.80 -14.38 2.90
N ASP A 57 3.14 -15.48 2.53
CA ASP A 57 2.91 -15.84 1.12
C ASP A 57 1.83 -14.91 0.57
N VAL A 58 2.26 -13.86 -0.14
CA VAL A 58 1.39 -12.79 -0.59
C VAL A 58 0.80 -13.11 -1.94
N ARG A 59 -0.50 -13.32 -1.97
CA ARG A 59 -1.28 -13.56 -3.18
C ARG A 59 -1.95 -12.23 -3.58
N TRP A 60 -2.03 -11.98 -4.89
CA TRP A 60 -2.56 -10.71 -5.40
C TRP A 60 -4.08 -10.61 -5.33
N GLY A 61 -4.57 -9.58 -4.64
CA GLY A 61 -5.99 -9.28 -4.56
C GLY A 61 -6.75 -10.04 -3.48
N GLY A 62 -6.07 -10.74 -2.58
CA GLY A 62 -6.70 -11.26 -1.36
C GLY A 62 -5.98 -10.89 -0.08
N TYR A 63 -6.45 -11.49 1.01
CA TYR A 63 -6.17 -11.03 2.37
C TYR A 63 -4.70 -11.11 2.79
N SER A 64 -3.92 -11.96 2.14
CA SER A 64 -2.50 -12.11 2.44
C SER A 64 -1.68 -10.81 2.26
N GLN A 65 -2.12 -9.89 1.38
CA GLN A 65 -1.53 -8.55 1.26
C GLN A 65 -1.78 -7.70 2.52
N VAL A 66 -3.00 -7.74 3.03
CA VAL A 66 -3.36 -7.09 4.29
C VAL A 66 -2.58 -7.72 5.44
N GLU A 67 -2.50 -9.05 5.48
CA GLU A 67 -1.75 -9.77 6.52
C GLU A 67 -0.27 -9.39 6.53
N ALA A 68 0.39 -9.33 5.37
CA ALA A 68 1.76 -8.84 5.24
C ALA A 68 1.93 -7.42 5.78
N THR A 69 0.96 -6.54 5.50
CA THR A 69 0.97 -5.17 6.02
C THR A 69 0.78 -5.14 7.54
N LEU A 70 -0.13 -5.93 8.08
CA LEU A 70 -0.41 -5.98 9.52
C LEU A 70 0.77 -6.54 10.34
N VAL A 71 1.44 -7.59 9.86
CA VAL A 71 2.65 -8.10 10.56
C VAL A 71 3.78 -7.06 10.53
N SER A 72 3.94 -6.36 9.40
CA SER A 72 4.91 -5.28 9.25
C SER A 72 4.61 -4.13 10.23
N LEU A 73 3.36 -3.68 10.30
CA LEU A 73 2.94 -2.61 11.19
C LEU A 73 3.19 -2.94 12.67
N ARG A 74 2.88 -4.16 13.10
CA ARG A 74 3.12 -4.59 14.49
C ARG A 74 4.61 -4.61 14.82
N GLN A 75 5.45 -5.05 13.90
CA GLN A 75 6.91 -5.02 14.08
C GLN A 75 7.41 -3.57 14.17
N ILE A 76 7.04 -2.73 13.20
CA ILE A 76 7.47 -1.33 13.12
C ILE A 76 7.06 -0.54 14.37
N LEU A 77 5.80 -0.65 14.82
CA LEU A 77 5.32 0.08 16.00
C LEU A 77 6.01 -0.35 17.30
N ARG A 78 6.52 -1.58 17.35
CA ARG A 78 7.31 -2.09 18.49
C ARG A 78 8.74 -1.58 18.47
N GLU A 79 9.35 -1.51 17.29
CA GLU A 79 10.79 -1.19 17.12
C GLU A 79 11.05 0.30 16.95
N GLN A 80 10.09 1.05 16.44
CA GLN A 80 10.16 2.48 16.19
C GLN A 80 9.09 3.21 17.02
N PRO A 81 9.34 3.48 18.32
CA PRO A 81 8.33 4.07 19.19
C PRO A 81 8.01 5.53 18.87
N ASP A 82 8.87 6.24 18.13
CA ASP A 82 8.81 7.70 17.98
C ASP A 82 8.85 8.17 16.51
N PHE A 83 8.38 7.36 15.55
CA PHE A 83 8.26 7.84 14.17
C PHE A 83 7.05 8.76 14.00
N ASP A 84 7.18 9.75 13.12
CA ASP A 84 6.12 10.73 12.85
C ASP A 84 5.12 10.20 11.81
N LYS A 85 5.63 9.62 10.71
CA LYS A 85 4.82 9.09 9.61
C LYS A 85 5.44 7.83 9.00
N LEU A 86 4.60 6.89 8.61
CA LEU A 86 4.98 5.70 7.86
C LEU A 86 4.41 5.78 6.45
N THR A 87 5.26 5.66 5.43
CA THR A 87 4.85 5.63 4.02
C THR A 87 4.90 4.20 3.48
N PHE A 88 3.78 3.72 2.94
CA PHE A 88 3.68 2.38 2.37
C PHE A 88 3.99 2.38 0.86
N LEU A 89 4.92 1.51 0.46
CA LEU A 89 5.51 1.40 -0.87
C LEU A 89 5.57 -0.07 -1.33
N SER A 90 5.74 -0.24 -2.63
CA SER A 90 6.23 -1.48 -3.22
C SER A 90 7.66 -1.30 -3.76
N ALA A 91 8.35 -2.41 -4.04
CA ALA A 91 9.66 -2.37 -4.70
C ALA A 91 9.66 -1.71 -6.10
N GLN A 92 8.48 -1.45 -6.68
CA GLN A 92 8.31 -0.80 -7.98
C GLN A 92 7.98 0.69 -7.87
N ASP A 93 7.97 1.25 -6.65
CA ASP A 93 7.88 2.69 -6.43
C ASP A 93 9.28 3.34 -6.51
N PHE A 94 9.33 4.64 -6.78
CA PHE A 94 10.57 5.41 -6.78
C PHE A 94 10.36 6.81 -6.19
N PRO A 95 11.23 7.29 -5.28
CA PRO A 95 11.13 8.63 -4.72
C PRO A 95 11.47 9.69 -5.75
N LEU A 96 10.53 10.61 -5.99
CA LEU A 96 10.70 11.75 -6.89
C LEU A 96 11.28 12.97 -6.20
N LEU A 97 11.58 12.93 -4.90
CA LEU A 97 12.17 14.05 -4.17
C LEU A 97 13.51 13.61 -3.56
N PRO A 98 14.54 14.48 -3.55
CA PRO A 98 15.69 14.35 -2.65
C PRO A 98 15.25 14.15 -1.20
N ASN A 99 16.00 13.40 -0.41
CA ASN A 99 15.63 13.09 0.98
C ASN A 99 15.39 14.36 1.83
N ALA A 100 16.19 15.42 1.64
CA ALA A 100 15.96 16.71 2.31
C ALA A 100 14.61 17.35 1.96
N LEU A 101 14.22 17.34 0.67
CA LEU A 101 12.93 17.87 0.22
C LEU A 101 11.77 16.97 0.65
N LEU A 102 11.95 15.64 0.58
CA LEU A 102 10.97 14.68 1.06
C LEU A 102 10.69 14.86 2.56
N LYS A 103 11.74 15.05 3.39
CA LYS A 103 11.61 15.39 4.81
C LYS A 103 10.79 16.65 5.02
N ARG A 104 11.10 17.71 4.28
CA ARG A 104 10.38 18.98 4.38
C ARG A 104 8.91 18.84 4.01
N GLU A 105 8.58 18.13 2.93
CA GLU A 105 7.18 17.92 2.53
C GLU A 105 6.42 17.04 3.52
N LEU A 106 7.03 15.96 4.01
CA LEU A 106 6.40 15.11 5.03
C LEU A 106 6.21 15.85 6.36
N GLN A 107 7.13 16.75 6.72
CA GLN A 107 6.99 17.64 7.88
C GLN A 107 5.85 18.64 7.69
N ARG A 108 5.71 19.23 6.50
CA ARG A 108 4.59 20.12 6.16
C ARG A 108 3.25 19.38 6.26
N LEU A 109 3.23 18.09 5.94
CA LEU A 109 2.05 17.23 5.97
C LEU A 109 1.92 16.41 7.27
N ARG A 110 2.64 16.77 8.33
CA ARG A 110 2.69 15.97 9.56
C ARG A 110 1.30 15.72 10.16
N ASP A 111 0.43 16.72 10.16
CA ASP A 111 -0.89 16.70 10.79
C ASP A 111 -1.98 16.10 9.90
N HIS A 112 -1.61 15.59 8.72
CA HIS A 112 -2.52 15.00 7.75
C HIS A 112 -2.28 13.50 7.55
N GLU A 113 -3.35 12.75 7.40
CA GLU A 113 -3.30 11.35 6.99
C GLU A 113 -3.42 11.26 5.46
N LEU A 114 -2.36 10.85 4.78
CA LEU A 114 -2.30 10.84 3.31
C LEU A 114 -2.88 9.51 2.81
N LEU A 115 -4.15 9.52 2.46
CA LEU A 115 -4.92 8.32 2.17
C LEU A 115 -6.00 8.66 1.15
N GLU A 116 -5.85 8.14 -0.06
CA GLU A 116 -6.92 8.21 -1.06
C GLU A 116 -8.11 7.36 -0.57
N THR A 117 -9.27 8.00 -0.45
CA THR A 117 -10.46 7.32 0.05
C THR A 117 -11.75 7.93 -0.46
N ALA A 118 -12.72 7.07 -0.77
CA ALA A 118 -14.09 7.44 -1.02
C ALA A 118 -15.04 6.38 -0.44
N PRO A 119 -16.28 6.76 -0.06
CA PRO A 119 -17.29 5.80 0.37
C PRO A 119 -17.63 4.83 -0.78
N ILE A 120 -17.78 3.54 -0.44
CA ILE A 120 -18.14 2.51 -1.42
C ILE A 120 -19.66 2.51 -1.60
N ARG A 121 -20.11 3.27 -2.60
CA ARG A 121 -21.50 3.45 -2.98
C ARG A 121 -21.61 3.92 -4.44
N PRO A 122 -22.80 3.86 -5.06
CA PRO A 122 -23.04 4.54 -6.33
C PRO A 122 -22.65 6.02 -6.25
N GLY A 123 -21.93 6.53 -7.25
CA GLY A 123 -21.36 7.89 -7.24
C GLY A 123 -20.11 8.08 -6.36
N GLY A 124 -19.65 7.04 -5.67
CA GLY A 124 -18.35 6.97 -5.00
C GLY A 124 -17.49 5.87 -5.63
N TRP A 125 -16.69 5.18 -4.81
CA TRP A 125 -15.85 4.07 -5.27
C TRP A 125 -16.71 2.82 -5.51
N ASN A 126 -17.21 2.64 -6.73
CA ASN A 126 -18.26 1.66 -7.05
C ASN A 126 -17.73 0.21 -7.18
N VAL A 127 -17.25 -0.37 -6.08
CA VAL A 127 -16.73 -1.74 -6.02
C VAL A 127 -17.46 -2.63 -5.00
N GLY A 128 -18.72 -2.30 -4.69
CA GLY A 128 -19.49 -3.03 -3.67
C GLY A 128 -19.50 -4.56 -3.87
N PHE A 129 -19.41 -5.03 -5.11
CA PHE A 129 -19.31 -6.44 -5.46
C PHE A 129 -18.12 -7.17 -4.80
N ARG A 130 -17.02 -6.46 -4.47
CA ARG A 130 -15.80 -7.03 -3.86
C ARG A 130 -16.01 -7.58 -2.45
N TYR A 131 -16.99 -7.05 -1.71
CA TYR A 131 -17.30 -7.51 -0.34
C TYR A 131 -18.73 -8.07 -0.19
N GLN A 132 -19.64 -7.73 -1.10
CA GLN A 132 -21.03 -8.23 -1.07
C GLN A 132 -21.14 -9.73 -1.37
N PHE A 133 -20.10 -10.32 -1.97
CA PHE A 133 -19.96 -11.74 -2.27
C PHE A 133 -18.66 -12.29 -1.67
N PHE A 134 -18.58 -13.60 -1.48
CA PHE A 134 -17.36 -14.26 -1.03
C PHE A 134 -16.30 -14.25 -2.12
N HIS A 135 -15.09 -13.87 -1.75
CA HIS A 135 -13.90 -14.03 -2.55
C HIS A 135 -12.99 -15.06 -1.89
N ARG A 136 -12.41 -15.96 -2.69
CA ARG A 136 -11.37 -16.88 -2.24
C ARG A 136 -10.21 -16.80 -3.21
N GLU A 137 -9.09 -16.39 -2.67
CA GLU A 137 -7.83 -16.36 -3.36
C GLU A 137 -7.07 -17.66 -3.08
N GLY A 138 -6.67 -18.39 -4.13
CA GLY A 138 -6.04 -19.69 -3.98
C GLY A 138 -6.99 -20.75 -3.40
N GLY A 139 -6.43 -21.68 -2.62
CA GLY A 139 -7.17 -22.78 -1.99
C GLY A 139 -7.36 -24.02 -2.86
N GLY A 140 -7.80 -25.12 -2.25
CA GLY A 140 -8.12 -26.37 -2.95
C GLY A 140 -9.42 -26.28 -3.76
N SER A 141 -9.67 -27.26 -4.64
CA SER A 141 -10.88 -27.30 -5.47
C SER A 141 -12.17 -27.30 -4.64
N LEU A 142 -12.16 -27.94 -3.46
CA LEU A 142 -13.28 -27.97 -2.52
C LEU A 142 -13.64 -26.56 -2.00
N GLU A 143 -12.65 -25.76 -1.61
CA GLU A 143 -12.89 -24.41 -1.08
C GLU A 143 -13.42 -23.47 -2.16
N ARG A 144 -12.89 -23.58 -3.38
CA ARG A 144 -13.38 -22.82 -4.54
C ARG A 144 -14.83 -23.17 -4.86
N LEU A 145 -15.16 -24.46 -4.82
CA LEU A 145 -16.54 -24.93 -5.02
C LEU A 145 -17.47 -24.41 -3.91
N ALA A 146 -17.06 -24.51 -2.65
CA ALA A 146 -17.83 -23.99 -1.51
C ALA A 146 -18.10 -22.49 -1.66
N CYS A 147 -17.09 -21.71 -2.04
CA CYS A 147 -17.23 -20.27 -2.32
C CYS A 147 -18.23 -20.00 -3.47
N ALA A 148 -18.13 -20.75 -4.56
CA ALA A 148 -19.05 -20.63 -5.70
C ALA A 148 -20.50 -20.96 -5.32
N LEU A 149 -20.72 -22.04 -4.56
CA LEU A 149 -22.03 -22.44 -4.06
C LEU A 149 -22.62 -21.39 -3.10
N ALA A 150 -21.83 -20.89 -2.14
CA ALA A 150 -22.25 -19.84 -1.23
C ALA A 150 -22.67 -18.57 -1.99
N ASN A 151 -21.90 -18.17 -3.01
CA ASN A 151 -22.24 -17.03 -3.86
C ASN A 151 -23.49 -17.27 -4.71
N ARG A 152 -23.71 -18.50 -5.20
CA ARG A 152 -24.95 -18.87 -5.90
C ARG A 152 -26.16 -18.73 -4.99
N VAL A 153 -26.09 -19.21 -3.76
CA VAL A 153 -27.17 -19.07 -2.76
C VAL A 153 -27.45 -17.59 -2.44
N LEU A 154 -26.41 -16.77 -2.25
CA LEU A 154 -26.58 -15.33 -2.03
C LEU A 154 -27.31 -14.66 -3.20
N ARG A 155 -26.90 -14.95 -4.44
CA ARG A 155 -27.53 -14.41 -5.65
C ARG A 155 -28.99 -14.83 -5.79
N LEU A 156 -29.30 -16.12 -5.59
CA LEU A 156 -30.66 -16.65 -5.69
C LEU A 156 -31.58 -16.11 -4.59
N SER A 157 -31.05 -15.86 -3.40
CA SER A 157 -31.83 -15.30 -2.28
C SER A 157 -31.95 -13.77 -2.31
N GLY A 158 -31.33 -13.09 -3.27
CA GLY A 158 -31.26 -11.62 -3.31
C GLY A 158 -30.46 -11.00 -2.15
N ARG A 159 -29.78 -11.80 -1.34
CA ARG A 159 -29.02 -11.35 -0.16
C ARG A 159 -27.61 -10.91 -0.55
N ARG A 160 -27.08 -9.93 0.18
CA ARG A 160 -25.71 -9.44 0.04
C ARG A 160 -25.05 -9.38 1.41
N ARG A 161 -23.77 -9.74 1.46
CA ARG A 161 -22.96 -9.55 2.67
C ARG A 161 -22.81 -8.05 2.96
N ARG A 162 -22.72 -7.71 4.25
CA ARG A 162 -22.51 -6.34 4.74
C ARG A 162 -21.28 -6.31 5.65
N MET A 163 -20.64 -5.15 5.76
CA MET A 163 -19.57 -4.94 6.75
C MET A 163 -20.12 -5.25 8.16
N PRO A 164 -19.36 -5.98 8.99
CA PRO A 164 -19.76 -6.27 10.37
C PRO A 164 -19.63 -5.01 11.24
N ASP A 165 -20.18 -5.10 12.45
CA ASP A 165 -19.93 -4.18 13.57
C ASP A 165 -20.22 -2.69 13.29
N GLY A 166 -21.07 -2.39 12.29
CA GLY A 166 -21.51 -1.02 11.97
C GLY A 166 -20.52 -0.20 11.13
N PHE A 167 -19.42 -0.81 10.66
CA PHE A 167 -18.46 -0.12 9.78
C PHE A 167 -19.08 0.26 8.44
N VAL A 168 -18.82 1.49 7.99
CA VAL A 168 -19.21 2.01 6.68
C VAL A 168 -18.04 1.79 5.71
N PRO A 169 -18.24 1.06 4.60
CA PRO A 169 -17.16 0.67 3.71
C PRO A 169 -16.62 1.88 2.95
N HIS A 170 -15.31 2.11 3.07
CA HIS A 170 -14.54 3.05 2.26
C HIS A 170 -13.49 2.30 1.46
N GLY A 171 -13.06 2.87 0.34
CA GLY A 171 -11.99 2.30 -0.48
C GLY A 171 -11.22 3.35 -1.27
N GLY A 172 -10.10 2.94 -1.85
CA GLY A 172 -9.19 3.79 -2.61
C GLY A 172 -7.89 3.06 -2.90
N ALA A 173 -6.82 3.79 -3.23
CA ALA A 173 -5.52 3.20 -3.48
C ALA A 173 -4.95 2.46 -2.25
N SER A 174 -4.25 1.34 -2.46
CA SER A 174 -3.56 0.58 -1.39
C SER A 174 -2.43 1.38 -0.71
N TRP A 175 -1.98 2.46 -1.32
CA TRP A 175 -0.82 3.23 -0.90
C TRP A 175 -1.20 4.46 -0.10
N TRP A 176 -0.53 4.65 1.03
CA TRP A 176 -0.83 5.71 2.00
C TRP A 176 0.44 6.15 2.73
N ALA A 177 0.37 7.31 3.39
CA ALA A 177 1.32 7.71 4.41
C ALA A 177 0.56 8.17 5.66
N LEU A 178 0.67 7.40 6.75
CA LEU A 178 -0.14 7.55 7.94
C LEU A 178 0.73 7.81 9.17
N SER A 179 0.23 8.63 10.09
CA SER A 179 0.90 8.92 11.35
C SER A 179 0.96 7.66 12.23
N ARG A 180 1.94 7.63 13.13
CA ARG A 180 2.08 6.55 14.10
C ARG A 180 0.81 6.36 14.94
N ASP A 181 0.22 7.45 15.41
CA ASP A 181 -0.96 7.40 16.27
C ASP A 181 -2.19 6.90 15.52
N CYS A 182 -2.32 7.26 14.24
CA CYS A 182 -3.35 6.74 13.36
C CYS A 182 -3.20 5.22 13.20
N LEU A 183 -1.99 4.74 12.88
CA LEU A 183 -1.71 3.32 12.72
C LEU A 183 -1.92 2.52 14.03
N SER A 184 -1.56 3.11 15.16
CA SER A 184 -1.79 2.51 16.49
C SER A 184 -3.29 2.34 16.76
N GLU A 185 -4.10 3.34 16.43
CA GLU A 185 -5.55 3.26 16.56
C GLU A 185 -6.19 2.28 15.59
N VAL A 186 -5.70 2.23 14.34
CA VAL A 186 -6.11 1.22 13.34
C VAL A 186 -5.88 -0.19 13.86
N LEU A 187 -4.71 -0.48 14.42
CA LEU A 187 -4.43 -1.81 15.01
C LEU A 187 -5.33 -2.09 16.22
N ARG A 188 -5.58 -1.10 17.08
CA ARG A 188 -6.50 -1.24 18.22
C ARG A 188 -7.93 -1.54 17.76
N LEU A 189 -8.41 -0.88 16.71
CA LEU A 189 -9.73 -1.12 16.11
C LEU A 189 -9.82 -2.54 15.54
N ILE A 190 -8.75 -3.01 14.88
CA ILE A 190 -8.64 -4.38 14.38
C ILE A 190 -8.75 -5.40 15.52
N ASP A 191 -8.00 -5.20 16.60
CA ASP A 191 -7.96 -6.11 17.74
C ASP A 191 -9.30 -6.12 18.50
N ALA A 192 -9.99 -4.99 18.56
CA ALA A 192 -11.34 -4.89 19.13
C ALA A 192 -12.44 -5.54 18.27
N HIS A 193 -12.23 -5.70 16.95
CA HIS A 193 -13.24 -6.18 16.02
C HIS A 193 -12.75 -7.42 15.23
N PRO A 194 -12.58 -8.59 15.89
CA PRO A 194 -12.09 -9.80 15.22
C PRO A 194 -13.05 -10.34 14.14
N ARG A 195 -14.33 -9.95 14.17
CA ARG A 195 -15.30 -10.24 13.10
C ARG A 195 -14.96 -9.51 11.81
N LEU A 196 -14.41 -8.30 11.90
CA LEU A 196 -13.97 -7.50 10.76
C LEU A 196 -12.83 -8.21 10.01
N LEU A 197 -11.77 -8.63 10.70
CA LEU A 197 -10.69 -9.38 10.03
C LEU A 197 -11.17 -10.69 9.40
N ARG A 198 -12.05 -11.45 10.10
CA ARG A 198 -12.66 -12.65 9.51
C ARG A 198 -13.45 -12.34 8.25
N PHE A 199 -14.15 -11.21 8.22
CA PHE A 199 -14.87 -10.76 7.04
C PHE A 199 -13.92 -10.46 5.87
N PHE A 200 -12.86 -9.68 6.12
CA PHE A 200 -11.87 -9.28 5.11
C PHE A 200 -11.03 -10.43 4.55
N ARG A 201 -10.92 -11.56 5.26
CA ARG A 201 -10.34 -12.81 4.72
C ARG A 201 -11.02 -13.35 3.47
N THR A 202 -12.24 -12.89 3.19
CA THR A 202 -13.05 -13.32 2.05
C THR A 202 -13.54 -12.15 1.21
N VAL A 203 -12.81 -11.04 1.22
CA VAL A 203 -13.04 -9.84 0.39
C VAL A 203 -12.01 -9.82 -0.73
N GLN A 204 -12.42 -9.38 -1.91
CA GLN A 204 -11.52 -9.13 -3.04
C GLN A 204 -10.84 -7.77 -2.90
N CYS A 205 -9.53 -7.70 -3.15
CA CYS A 205 -8.67 -6.51 -3.00
C CYS A 205 -8.91 -5.80 -1.65
N PRO A 206 -8.78 -6.52 -0.51
CA PRO A 206 -9.11 -5.98 0.81
C PRO A 206 -8.13 -4.88 1.27
N ASP A 207 -6.94 -4.82 0.68
CA ASP A 207 -5.92 -3.79 0.86
C ASP A 207 -6.38 -2.41 0.39
N GLU A 208 -7.25 -2.35 -0.63
CA GLU A 208 -7.90 -1.13 -1.15
C GLU A 208 -9.16 -0.73 -0.34
N MET A 209 -9.39 -1.33 0.83
CA MET A 209 -10.63 -1.13 1.61
C MET A 209 -10.43 -1.07 3.13
N LEU A 210 -9.63 -1.97 3.70
CA LEU A 210 -9.55 -2.13 5.16
C LEU A 210 -9.02 -0.87 5.84
N PHE A 211 -7.89 -0.35 5.38
CA PHE A 211 -7.23 0.81 5.97
C PHE A 211 -8.11 2.06 5.80
N GLN A 212 -8.72 2.24 4.64
CA GLN A 212 -9.64 3.34 4.37
C GLN A 212 -10.83 3.31 5.31
N THR A 213 -11.45 2.14 5.46
CA THR A 213 -12.59 1.97 6.37
C THR A 213 -12.20 2.24 7.82
N LEU A 214 -11.06 1.74 8.28
CA LEU A 214 -10.62 1.91 9.67
C LEU A 214 -10.19 3.33 9.99
N VAL A 215 -9.43 3.98 9.11
CA VAL A 215 -9.00 5.38 9.29
C VAL A 215 -10.21 6.30 9.34
N MET A 216 -11.20 6.10 8.48
CA MET A 216 -12.42 6.91 8.45
C MET A 216 -13.36 6.65 9.63
N HIS A 217 -13.16 5.56 10.38
CA HIS A 217 -13.82 5.27 11.66
C HIS A 217 -12.96 5.59 12.89
N SER A 218 -11.77 6.17 12.69
CA SER A 218 -10.87 6.60 13.77
C SER A 218 -11.05 8.10 14.07
N ARG A 219 -10.44 8.58 15.14
CA ARG A 219 -10.38 10.03 15.43
C ARG A 219 -9.62 10.85 14.37
N PHE A 220 -8.93 10.21 13.44
CA PHE A 220 -8.13 10.84 12.39
C PHE A 220 -8.92 11.12 11.10
N ALA A 221 -10.19 10.71 11.00
CA ALA A 221 -10.99 10.87 9.78
C ALA A 221 -10.99 12.32 9.24
N GLN A 222 -11.05 13.32 10.11
CA GLN A 222 -11.05 14.75 9.74
C GLN A 222 -9.68 15.27 9.30
N ARG A 223 -8.60 14.50 9.50
CA ARG A 223 -7.23 14.83 9.09
C ARG A 223 -6.86 14.22 7.74
N VAL A 224 -7.74 13.39 7.16
CA VAL A 224 -7.48 12.72 5.89
C VAL A 224 -7.40 13.74 4.76
N LEU A 225 -6.29 13.70 4.03
CA LEU A 225 -6.16 14.30 2.72
C LEU A 225 -6.31 13.18 1.68
N SER A 226 -7.26 13.35 0.76
CA SER A 226 -7.53 12.40 -0.32
C SER A 226 -6.51 12.50 -1.46
N ASP A 227 -5.23 12.57 -1.10
CA ASP A 227 -4.08 12.52 -1.99
C ASP A 227 -2.96 11.76 -1.27
N ASN A 228 -2.37 10.79 -1.97
CA ASN A 228 -1.25 10.00 -1.46
C ASN A 228 0.11 10.40 -2.09
N TYR A 229 0.12 11.52 -2.82
CA TYR A 229 1.28 12.13 -3.48
C TYR A 229 2.05 11.14 -4.36
N ARG A 230 1.30 10.31 -5.09
CA ARG A 230 1.89 9.27 -5.95
C ARG A 230 1.46 9.42 -7.39
N TYR A 231 2.43 9.57 -8.27
CA TYR A 231 2.20 9.55 -9.70
C TYR A 231 1.93 8.11 -10.15
N VAL A 232 0.73 7.88 -10.66
CA VAL A 232 0.30 6.60 -11.24
C VAL A 232 -0.36 6.88 -12.58
N GLN A 233 0.18 6.32 -13.65
CA GLN A 233 -0.46 6.40 -14.96
C GLN A 233 -1.38 5.18 -15.15
N TRP A 234 -2.69 5.44 -15.20
CA TRP A 234 -3.68 4.44 -15.60
C TRP A 234 -3.88 4.48 -17.12
N PRO A 235 -3.92 3.32 -17.81
CA PRO A 235 -4.29 3.26 -19.22
C PRO A 235 -5.75 3.71 -19.43
N GLU A 236 -6.00 4.40 -20.54
CA GLU A 236 -7.32 4.99 -20.87
C GLU A 236 -8.46 3.97 -20.94
N GLN A 237 -8.15 2.71 -21.25
CA GLN A 237 -9.14 1.64 -21.44
C GLN A 237 -9.45 0.82 -20.18
N GLY A 238 -9.18 1.36 -18.98
CA GLY A 238 -9.58 0.71 -17.72
C GLY A 238 -8.82 -0.59 -17.42
N ALA A 239 -7.50 -0.53 -17.45
CA ALA A 239 -6.67 -1.70 -17.14
C ALA A 239 -6.79 -2.13 -15.66
N ARG A 240 -6.57 -3.43 -15.41
CA ARG A 240 -6.52 -4.00 -14.05
C ARG A 240 -5.30 -3.57 -13.23
N ASN A 241 -4.28 -3.03 -13.91
CA ASN A 241 -3.03 -2.60 -13.31
C ASN A 241 -2.60 -1.26 -13.94
N PRO A 242 -1.87 -0.42 -13.20
CA PRO A 242 -1.28 0.78 -13.77
C PRO A 242 -0.26 0.44 -14.86
N LYS A 243 0.02 1.40 -15.74
CA LYS A 243 1.06 1.32 -16.78
C LYS A 243 2.44 1.11 -16.11
N VAL A 244 3.32 0.34 -16.74
CA VAL A 244 4.76 0.41 -16.43
C VAL A 244 5.30 1.68 -17.08
N LEU A 245 5.93 2.54 -16.30
CA LEU A 245 6.38 3.85 -16.78
C LEU A 245 7.63 3.72 -17.66
N ASP A 246 7.71 4.54 -18.70
CA ASP A 246 8.81 4.59 -19.67
C ASP A 246 9.33 6.02 -19.85
N ALA A 247 10.34 6.21 -20.71
CA ALA A 247 10.99 7.50 -20.91
C ALA A 247 10.03 8.60 -21.41
N ALA A 248 8.91 8.26 -22.05
CA ALA A 248 7.91 9.23 -22.52
C ALA A 248 7.09 9.82 -21.37
N ASP A 249 7.06 9.16 -20.21
CA ASP A 249 6.34 9.63 -19.03
C ASP A 249 7.11 10.71 -18.25
N PHE A 250 8.39 10.93 -18.55
CA PHE A 250 9.28 11.78 -17.75
C PHE A 250 8.77 13.21 -17.55
N GLU A 251 8.34 13.91 -18.60
CA GLU A 251 7.87 15.30 -18.46
C GLU A 251 6.56 15.38 -17.66
N ARG A 252 5.68 14.37 -17.78
CA ARG A 252 4.45 14.30 -16.96
C ARG A 252 4.76 14.04 -15.50
N ILE A 253 5.75 13.19 -15.21
CA ILE A 253 6.24 12.95 -13.85
C ILE A 253 6.81 14.25 -13.27
N ARG A 254 7.63 14.98 -14.02
CA ARG A 254 8.23 16.25 -13.60
C ARG A 254 7.21 17.34 -13.33
N ALA A 255 6.16 17.42 -14.13
CA ALA A 255 5.08 18.38 -13.97
C ALA A 255 4.12 18.02 -12.83
N SER A 256 4.20 16.81 -12.28
CA SER A 256 3.38 16.38 -11.15
C SER A 256 3.91 16.93 -9.82
N ASN A 257 3.03 17.02 -8.82
CA ASN A 257 3.40 17.34 -7.44
C ASN A 257 3.70 16.07 -6.61
N ALA A 258 3.97 14.94 -7.26
CA ALA A 258 4.10 13.67 -6.57
C ALA A 258 5.44 13.53 -5.83
N HIS A 259 5.41 12.86 -4.69
CA HIS A 259 6.58 12.48 -3.92
C HIS A 259 7.17 11.16 -4.41
N PHE A 260 6.35 10.29 -4.99
CA PHE A 260 6.73 8.98 -5.54
C PHE A 260 6.09 8.75 -6.92
N CYS A 261 6.69 7.94 -7.78
CA CYS A 261 6.02 7.39 -8.97
C CYS A 261 5.95 5.86 -8.93
N ARG A 262 4.98 5.30 -9.66
CA ARG A 262 4.87 3.87 -9.92
C ARG A 262 4.11 3.56 -11.24
N LYS A 263 4.31 2.39 -11.85
CA LYS A 263 5.27 1.34 -11.45
C LYS A 263 6.48 1.33 -12.38
N LEU A 264 7.65 1.12 -11.81
CA LEU A 264 8.90 0.95 -12.55
C LEU A 264 9.26 -0.53 -12.67
N ASP A 265 9.93 -0.88 -13.75
CA ASP A 265 10.49 -2.21 -14.00
C ASP A 265 11.89 -2.05 -14.60
N SER A 266 12.86 -2.82 -14.10
CA SER A 266 14.28 -2.65 -14.47
C SER A 266 14.55 -2.75 -15.97
N GLN A 267 13.72 -3.50 -16.72
CA GLN A 267 13.86 -3.59 -18.17
C GLN A 267 13.05 -2.52 -18.89
N ALA A 268 11.75 -2.41 -18.61
CA ALA A 268 10.88 -1.50 -19.32
C ALA A 268 11.11 -0.02 -18.99
N SER A 269 11.66 0.27 -17.81
CA SER A 269 11.97 1.63 -17.34
C SER A 269 13.47 1.97 -17.43
N ALA A 270 14.28 1.18 -18.13
CA ALA A 270 15.74 1.32 -18.18
C ALA A 270 16.21 2.71 -18.65
N GLU A 271 15.50 3.33 -19.59
CA GLU A 271 15.81 4.70 -20.06
C GLU A 271 15.24 5.79 -19.14
N LEU A 272 14.18 5.49 -18.39
CA LEU A 272 13.53 6.45 -17.49
C LEU A 272 14.31 6.60 -16.18
N LEU A 273 14.78 5.49 -15.60
CA LEU A 273 15.41 5.45 -14.29
C LEU A 273 16.60 6.41 -14.15
N PRO A 274 17.60 6.42 -15.07
CA PRO A 274 18.71 7.37 -14.99
C PRO A 274 18.27 8.83 -15.06
N ARG A 275 17.25 9.14 -15.86
CA ARG A 275 16.69 10.51 -15.97
C ARG A 275 16.03 10.94 -14.67
N LEU A 276 15.29 10.04 -14.02
CA LEU A 276 14.68 10.31 -12.71
C LEU A 276 15.73 10.53 -11.63
N VAL A 277 16.79 9.71 -11.60
CA VAL A 277 17.92 9.88 -10.66
C VAL A 277 18.59 11.23 -10.87
N GLN A 278 18.99 11.55 -12.12
CA GLN A 278 19.63 12.83 -12.44
C GLN A 278 18.75 14.03 -12.07
N TRP A 279 17.44 13.97 -12.37
CA TRP A 279 16.49 15.04 -12.04
C TRP A 279 16.21 15.16 -10.54
N LYS A 280 16.22 14.05 -9.80
CA LYS A 280 16.17 14.07 -8.34
C LYS A 280 17.42 14.76 -7.81
N ASP A 281 18.60 14.31 -8.20
CA ASP A 281 19.86 14.79 -7.61
C ASP A 281 20.15 16.26 -7.96
N SER A 282 19.73 16.75 -9.13
CA SER A 282 19.84 18.17 -9.48
C SER A 282 19.03 19.10 -8.56
N ARG A 283 17.97 18.59 -7.92
CA ARG A 283 17.17 19.32 -6.93
C ARG A 283 17.68 19.17 -5.50
N ALA A 284 18.66 18.30 -5.26
CA ALA A 284 19.29 18.19 -3.94
C ALA A 284 20.30 19.33 -3.70
N ALA A 285 20.83 19.89 -4.79
CA ALA A 285 21.83 20.96 -4.80
C ALA A 285 21.23 22.39 -4.89
N ALA A 286 19.91 22.49 -4.99
CA ALA A 286 19.15 23.74 -5.10
C ALA A 286 18.39 24.04 -3.80
#